data_AF-A0A7S2J387-F1
#
_entry.id   AF-A0A7S2J387-F1
#
_cell.length_a   1.000
_cell.length_b   1.000
_cell.length_c   1.000
_cell.angle_alpha   90.00
_cell.angle_beta   90.00
_cell.angle_gamma   90.00
#
_symmetry.space_group_name_H-M   'P 1'
#
loop_
_entity.id
_entity.type
_entity.pdbx_description
1 polymer ?
#
loop_
_entity_poly.entity_id
_entity_poly.type
_entity_poly.pdbx_seq_one_letter_code
_entity_poly.pdbx_strand_id
1 'polypeptide(L)'
;QRHNFSSMRAVRALRPLRTINRLPELRYQVVTLIESLPQLLDVAMLAGFILVVLGVLGVQLFSGLLLNRCFDEGASTPFDAYGNSPFGVCVAPELGTRGSCDEGQTCRAYGVNPFR
;
A
#
# COMPACT_ATOMS: atom_id res chain seq x y z
N GLN A 1 -36.60 -3.76 -17.31
CA GLN A 1 -35.45 -3.78 -16.39
C GLN A 1 -34.16 -3.74 -17.19
N ARG A 2 -33.29 -2.73 -17.03
CA ARG A 2 -31.99 -2.64 -17.73
C ARG A 2 -30.87 -3.13 -16.79
N HIS A 3 -30.46 -4.39 -16.95
CA HIS A 3 -29.28 -4.91 -16.25
C HIS A 3 -28.00 -4.38 -16.91
N ASN A 4 -27.22 -3.59 -16.17
CA ASN A 4 -25.93 -3.07 -16.60
C ASN A 4 -24.84 -4.13 -16.42
N PHE A 5 -24.64 -4.99 -17.41
CA PHE A 5 -23.56 -5.97 -17.47
C PHE A 5 -22.20 -5.33 -17.81
N SER A 6 -21.74 -4.39 -16.99
CA SER A 6 -20.43 -3.73 -17.19
C SER A 6 -19.27 -4.75 -17.10
N SER A 7 -19.38 -5.75 -16.23
CA SER A 7 -18.42 -6.86 -16.08
C SER A 7 -18.27 -7.72 -17.34
N MET A 8 -19.34 -7.91 -18.12
CA MET A 8 -19.28 -8.63 -19.40
C MET A 8 -18.50 -7.87 -20.48
N ARG A 9 -18.20 -6.58 -20.28
CA ARG A 9 -17.26 -5.84 -21.15
C ARG A 9 -15.81 -6.25 -20.87
N ALA A 10 -15.45 -6.64 -19.65
CA ALA A 10 -14.13 -7.17 -19.33
C ALA A 10 -13.85 -8.52 -20.00
N VAL A 11 -14.89 -9.35 -20.18
CA VAL A 11 -14.78 -10.60 -20.97
C VAL A 11 -14.38 -10.33 -22.43
N ARG A 12 -14.68 -9.13 -22.96
CA ARG A 12 -14.21 -8.73 -24.29
C ARG A 12 -12.71 -8.39 -24.31
N ALA A 13 -12.10 -8.04 -23.18
CA ALA A 13 -10.65 -7.90 -23.04
C ALA A 13 -9.91 -9.25 -23.06
N LEU A 14 -10.62 -10.39 -22.92
CA LEU A 14 -10.08 -11.73 -23.19
C LEU A 14 -10.17 -12.15 -24.66
N ARG A 15 -10.82 -11.37 -25.54
CA ARG A 15 -10.80 -11.63 -27.00
C ARG A 15 -9.38 -11.75 -27.59
N PRO A 16 -8.36 -10.98 -27.17
CA PRO A 16 -6.99 -11.21 -27.61
C PRO A 16 -6.46 -12.63 -27.32
N LEU A 17 -6.87 -13.31 -26.23
CA LEU A 17 -6.54 -14.73 -26.02
C LEU A 17 -7.15 -15.63 -27.11
N ARG A 18 -8.33 -15.28 -27.64
CA ARG A 18 -8.94 -15.97 -28.79
C ARG A 18 -8.21 -15.68 -30.10
N THR A 19 -7.65 -14.49 -30.29
CA THR A 19 -6.85 -14.13 -31.47
C THR A 19 -5.48 -14.80 -31.43
N ILE A 20 -4.88 -15.00 -30.25
CA ILE A 20 -3.65 -15.78 -30.05
C ILE A 20 -3.83 -17.23 -30.51
N ASN A 21 -5.03 -17.82 -30.35
CA ASN A 21 -5.35 -19.15 -30.89
C ASN A 21 -5.38 -19.24 -32.43
N ARG A 22 -5.35 -18.12 -33.16
CA ARG A 22 -5.23 -18.11 -34.65
C ARG A 22 -3.78 -18.10 -35.12
N LEU A 23 -2.81 -17.81 -34.25
CA LEU A 23 -1.38 -17.71 -34.57
C LEU A 23 -0.61 -18.84 -33.84
N PRO A 24 -0.31 -19.95 -34.53
CA PRO A 24 0.25 -21.16 -33.91
C PRO A 24 1.66 -21.01 -33.32
N GLU A 25 2.36 -19.92 -33.63
CA GLU A 25 3.68 -19.59 -33.08
C GLU A 25 3.58 -18.96 -31.67
N LEU A 26 2.59 -18.09 -31.42
CA LEU A 26 2.44 -17.37 -30.15
C LEU A 26 1.79 -18.24 -29.05
N ARG A 27 1.02 -19.26 -29.44
CA ARG A 27 0.37 -20.18 -28.48
C ARG A 27 1.38 -20.97 -27.65
N TYR A 28 2.53 -21.35 -28.23
CA TYR A 28 3.51 -22.18 -27.53
C TYR A 28 4.11 -21.43 -26.34
N GLN A 29 4.48 -20.18 -26.55
CA GLN A 29 5.03 -19.31 -25.50
C GLN A 29 4.02 -19.01 -24.40
N VAL A 30 2.73 -18.84 -24.73
CA VAL A 30 1.69 -18.58 -23.72
C VAL A 30 1.33 -19.84 -22.93
N VAL A 31 1.30 -21.02 -23.57
CA VAL A 31 1.02 -22.28 -22.89
C VAL A 31 2.13 -22.63 -21.91
N THR A 32 3.41 -22.47 -22.29
CA THR A 32 4.54 -22.69 -21.36
C THR A 32 4.55 -21.68 -20.21
N LEU A 33 4.13 -20.43 -20.45
CA LEU A 33 3.93 -19.45 -19.39
C LEU A 33 2.85 -19.91 -18.41
N ILE A 34 1.69 -20.36 -18.91
CA ILE A 34 0.57 -20.81 -18.06
C ILE A 34 0.93 -22.10 -17.31
N GLU A 35 1.75 -22.98 -17.89
CA GLU A 35 2.21 -24.22 -17.26
C GLU A 35 3.21 -23.96 -16.12
N SER A 36 3.93 -22.84 -16.16
CA SER A 36 4.85 -22.41 -15.08
C SER A 36 4.18 -21.54 -14.01
N LEU A 37 3.02 -20.93 -14.29
CA LEU A 37 2.21 -20.21 -13.31
C LEU A 37 1.93 -20.98 -12.00
N PRO A 38 1.54 -22.27 -12.00
CA PRO A 38 1.29 -22.99 -10.75
C PRO A 38 2.54 -23.07 -9.87
N GLN A 39 3.72 -23.25 -10.47
CA GLN A 39 5.00 -23.26 -9.76
C GLN A 39 5.36 -21.89 -9.18
N LEU A 40 5.03 -20.81 -9.89
CA LEU A 40 5.14 -19.43 -9.39
C LEU A 40 4.13 -19.16 -8.26
N LEU A 41 2.96 -19.80 -8.30
CA LEU A 41 1.89 -19.64 -7.32
C LEU A 41 2.30 -20.19 -5.94
N ASP A 42 3.08 -21.27 -5.89
CA ASP A 42 3.61 -21.81 -4.63
C ASP A 42 4.53 -20.79 -3.92
N VAL A 43 5.44 -20.16 -4.68
CA VAL A 43 6.33 -19.12 -4.14
C VAL A 43 5.53 -17.87 -3.77
N ALA A 44 4.54 -17.49 -4.59
CA ALA A 44 3.66 -16.36 -4.30
C ALA A 44 2.80 -16.60 -3.06
N MET A 45 2.35 -17.83 -2.81
CA MET A 45 1.61 -18.19 -1.61
C MET A 45 2.51 -18.07 -0.38
N LEU A 46 3.75 -18.57 -0.45
CA LEU A 46 4.73 -18.42 0.63
C LEU A 46 5.04 -16.94 0.89
N ALA A 47 5.28 -16.14 -0.15
CA ALA A 47 5.48 -14.71 -0.05
C ALA A 47 4.26 -14.00 0.56
N GLY A 48 3.05 -14.38 0.13
CA GLY A 48 1.80 -13.88 0.69
C GLY A 48 1.68 -14.17 2.18
N PHE A 49 2.04 -15.38 2.61
CA PHE A 49 2.06 -15.74 4.03
C PHE A 49 3.03 -14.84 4.83
N ILE A 50 4.24 -14.62 4.33
CA ILE A 50 5.23 -13.72 4.95
C ILE A 50 4.68 -12.29 5.03
N LEU A 51 4.08 -11.78 3.95
CA LEU A 51 3.48 -10.45 3.92
C LEU A 51 2.31 -10.31 4.91
N VAL A 52 1.51 -11.35 5.12
CA VAL A 52 0.44 -11.34 6.13
C VAL A 52 1.02 -11.25 7.53
N VAL A 53 2.04 -12.06 7.86
CA VAL A 53 2.69 -12.01 9.19
C VAL A 53 3.32 -10.64 9.43
N LEU A 54 4.10 -10.14 8.48
CA LEU A 54 4.70 -8.80 8.56
C LEU A 54 3.65 -7.69 8.58
N GLY A 55 2.52 -7.87 7.89
CA GLY A 55 1.40 -6.94 7.87
C GLY A 55 0.73 -6.82 9.25
N VAL A 56 0.43 -7.95 9.89
CA VAL A 56 -0.16 -7.96 11.24
C VAL A 56 0.80 -7.35 12.26
N LEU A 57 2.07 -7.73 12.22
CA LEU A 57 3.10 -7.16 13.10
C LEU A 57 3.29 -5.66 12.83
N GLY A 58 3.34 -5.25 11.56
CA GLY A 58 3.50 -3.85 11.16
C GLY A 58 2.34 -2.98 11.61
N VAL A 59 1.09 -3.45 11.50
CA VAL A 59 -0.07 -2.70 11.98
C VAL A 59 0.00 -2.48 13.49
N GLN A 60 0.48 -3.46 14.26
CA GLN A 60 0.63 -3.30 15.71
C GLN A 60 1.79 -2.38 16.09
N LEU A 61 2.94 -2.48 15.41
CA LEU A 61 4.12 -1.68 15.69
C LEU A 61 3.98 -0.22 15.29
N PHE A 62 3.35 0.04 14.14
CA PHE A 62 3.23 1.39 13.56
C PHE A 62 1.86 2.04 13.80
N SER A 63 1.00 1.43 14.61
CA SER A 63 -0.34 1.96 14.91
C SER A 63 -0.25 3.37 15.50
N GLY A 64 -0.84 4.35 14.83
CA GLY A 64 -0.91 5.73 15.31
C GLY A 64 0.40 6.53 15.25
N LEU A 65 1.56 5.89 15.12
CA LEU A 65 2.86 6.57 15.06
C LEU A 65 3.03 7.42 13.79
N LEU A 66 2.49 6.96 12.67
CA LEU A 66 2.64 7.62 11.36
C LEU A 66 1.76 8.89 11.20
N LEU A 67 0.81 9.12 12.12
CA LEU A 67 -0.11 10.27 12.08
C LEU A 67 0.36 11.46 12.90
N ASN A 68 1.43 11.30 13.68
CA ASN A 68 1.91 12.32 14.60
C ASN A 68 2.65 13.42 13.83
N ARG A 69 2.25 14.68 14.06
CA ARG A 69 2.81 15.89 13.45
C ARG A 69 3.21 16.90 14.54
N CYS A 70 4.12 17.79 14.19
CA CYS A 70 4.51 18.89 15.06
C CYS A 70 3.52 20.05 14.94
N PHE A 71 3.10 20.59 16.08
CA PHE A 71 2.23 21.75 16.20
C PHE A 71 2.92 22.84 17.00
N ASP A 72 2.81 24.07 16.54
CA ASP A 72 3.21 25.25 17.29
C ASP A 72 2.22 25.54 18.43
N GLU A 73 2.63 26.29 19.45
CA GLU A 73 1.80 26.62 20.60
C GLU A 73 0.59 27.47 20.18
N GLY A 74 -0.58 26.81 20.02
CA GLY A 74 -1.84 27.47 19.66
C GLY A 74 -2.23 27.34 18.18
N ALA A 75 -1.43 26.67 17.34
CA ALA A 75 -1.79 26.40 15.96
C ALA A 75 -2.78 25.22 15.83
N SER A 76 -3.83 25.39 15.02
CA SER A 76 -4.82 24.34 14.71
C SER A 76 -4.48 23.52 13.47
N THR A 77 -3.54 24.00 12.65
CA THR A 77 -3.01 23.32 11.48
C THR A 77 -1.60 22.83 11.77
N PRO A 78 -1.21 21.63 11.30
CA PRO A 78 0.16 21.17 11.39
C PRO A 78 1.05 22.15 10.63
N PHE A 79 2.25 22.40 11.15
CA PHE A 79 3.22 23.26 10.47
C PHE A 79 3.61 22.61 9.14
N ASP A 80 3.35 23.28 8.01
CA ASP A 80 3.82 22.85 6.71
C ASP A 80 5.35 22.82 6.73
N ALA A 81 5.92 21.63 6.52
CA ALA A 81 7.32 21.33 6.75
C ALA A 81 8.27 22.31 6.03
N TYR A 82 8.90 23.20 6.81
CA TYR A 82 10.15 23.87 6.46
C TYR A 82 11.18 23.58 7.57
N GLY A 83 11.55 22.30 7.72
CA GLY A 83 12.46 21.83 8.77
C GLY A 83 13.05 20.44 8.49
N ASN A 84 14.00 20.00 9.32
CA ASN A 84 14.91 18.85 9.12
C ASN A 84 14.25 17.44 9.17
N SER A 85 12.93 17.35 9.11
CA SER A 85 12.19 16.08 9.12
C SER A 85 11.76 15.72 7.70
N PRO A 86 12.49 14.85 6.98
CA PRO A 86 12.21 14.53 5.57
C PRO A 86 10.81 13.94 5.31
N PHE A 87 10.08 13.55 6.36
CA PHE A 87 8.72 13.02 6.29
C PHE A 87 7.68 13.79 7.13
N GLY A 88 8.10 14.83 7.88
CA GLY A 88 7.19 15.63 8.72
C GLY A 88 6.45 14.87 9.83
N VAL A 89 6.89 13.65 10.17
CA VAL A 89 6.32 12.81 11.24
C VAL A 89 7.16 12.96 12.50
N CYS A 90 6.52 13.16 13.65
CA CYS A 90 7.21 13.21 14.94
C CYS A 90 6.98 11.97 15.78
N VAL A 91 7.97 11.60 16.58
CA VAL A 91 7.89 10.49 17.55
C VAL A 91 8.13 11.05 18.95
N ALA A 92 7.47 10.48 19.95
CA ALA A 92 7.71 10.87 21.33
C ALA A 92 9.21 10.71 21.69
N PRO A 93 9.77 11.62 22.49
CA PRO A 93 11.21 11.66 22.79
C PRO A 93 11.74 10.39 23.46
N GLU A 94 10.87 9.55 24.01
CA GLU A 94 11.23 8.32 24.71
C GLU A 94 11.55 7.13 23.79
N LEU A 95 11.26 7.23 22.49
CA LEU A 95 11.40 6.12 21.53
C LEU A 95 12.55 6.30 20.51
N GLY A 96 13.31 7.41 20.57
CA GLY A 96 14.53 7.65 19.78
C GLY A 96 14.73 9.09 19.29
N THR A 97 15.87 9.38 18.67
CA THR A 97 16.30 10.71 18.15
C THR A 97 15.88 11.00 16.69
N ARG A 98 15.05 10.15 16.08
CA ARG A 98 14.56 10.34 14.70
C ARG A 98 13.14 10.91 14.73
N GLY A 99 12.98 12.16 14.29
CA GLY A 99 11.68 12.85 14.22
C GLY A 99 11.33 13.64 15.48
N SER A 100 12.27 14.40 16.04
CA SER A 100 11.98 15.38 17.09
C SER A 100 11.46 16.69 16.48
N CYS A 101 10.50 17.34 17.15
CA CYS A 101 10.07 18.69 16.81
C CYS A 101 11.08 19.73 17.33
N ASP A 102 11.13 20.92 16.71
CA ASP A 102 11.97 22.04 17.15
C ASP A 102 11.47 22.64 18.49
N GLU A 103 12.29 23.47 19.15
CA GLU A 103 11.94 24.10 20.43
C GLU A 103 10.64 24.93 20.32
N GLY A 104 9.67 24.65 21.20
CA GLY A 104 8.35 25.28 21.20
C GLY A 104 7.26 24.50 20.46
N GLN A 105 7.58 23.36 19.84
CA GLN A 105 6.59 22.54 19.14
C GLN A 105 6.19 21.29 19.95
N THR A 106 4.90 20.94 19.90
CA THR A 106 4.37 19.72 20.53
C THR A 106 3.99 18.68 19.49
N CYS A 107 4.34 17.42 19.75
CA CYS A 107 4.00 16.29 18.89
C CYS A 107 2.60 15.77 19.21
N ARG A 108 1.66 15.85 18.25
CA ARG A 108 0.27 15.39 18.41
C ARG A 108 -0.22 14.67 17.15
N ALA A 109 -1.18 13.74 17.30
CA ALA A 109 -1.79 13.06 16.16
C ALA A 109 -2.66 14.02 15.34
N TYR A 110 -2.42 14.09 14.03
CA TYR A 110 -3.23 14.89 13.11
C TYR A 110 -4.08 14.00 12.21
N GLY A 111 -5.40 14.17 12.29
CA GLY A 111 -6.36 13.42 11.49
C GLY A 111 -6.97 12.22 12.21
N VAL A 112 -8.03 11.70 11.61
CA VAL A 112 -8.74 10.51 12.08
C VAL A 112 -8.38 9.35 11.17
N ASN A 113 -8.09 8.19 11.76
CA ASN A 113 -7.98 6.96 10.98
C ASN A 113 -9.37 6.65 10.42
N PRO A 114 -9.57 6.60 9.09
CA PRO A 114 -10.88 6.30 8.50
C PRO A 114 -11.35 4.85 8.78
N PHE A 115 -10.51 4.04 9.43
CA PHE A 115 -10.77 2.65 9.80
C PHE A 115 -10.83 2.43 11.32
N ARG A 116 -11.10 3.48 12.11
CA ARG A 116 -11.35 3.37 13.55
C ARG A 116 -12.82 3.59 13.88
#